data_AF-A0A8I0R793-F1
#
_entry.id   AF-A0A8I0R793-F1
#
_cell.length_a   1.000
_cell.length_b   1.000
_cell.length_c   1.000
_cell.angle_alpha   90.00
_cell.angle_beta   90.00
_cell.angle_gamma   90.00
#
_symmetry.space_group_name_H-M   'P 1'
#
loop_
_entity.id
_entity.type
_entity.pdbx_description
1 polymer ?
#
loop_
_entity_poly.entity_id
_entity_poly.type
_entity_poly.pdbx_seq_one_letter_code
_entity_poly.pdbx_strand_id
1 'polypeptide(L)'
;MKILLLPAALLTLSLSAGAAPQMCFDQAGKDYQIDPLLLMSISIKESRLKPGAINGSNRNGTEDVCGMQVNSSHYGKLKNFNITRERLLNDPCICVYTGAWVLAHNFRSYGKNWDSVGMYNTGPSKKLIAQRKAYAQDIKNIYRVLLARKKLLSERLVPAAGKEHAIQIAETASLHSGQ
;
A
#
# COMPACT_ATOMS: atom_id res chain seq x y z
N MET A 1 17.85 -43.96 52.87
CA MET A 1 17.98 -43.09 51.68
C MET A 1 16.67 -43.10 50.91
N LYS A 2 15.98 -41.96 50.81
CA LYS A 2 14.91 -41.73 49.83
C LYS A 2 15.00 -40.29 49.36
N ILE A 3 15.62 -40.08 48.20
CA ILE A 3 15.67 -38.78 47.52
C ILE A 3 14.41 -38.72 46.65
N LEU A 4 13.51 -37.80 46.98
CA LEU A 4 12.30 -37.56 46.22
C LEU A 4 12.64 -36.64 45.04
N LEU A 5 12.62 -37.17 43.81
CA LEU A 5 12.81 -36.41 42.58
C LEU A 5 11.47 -35.79 42.17
N LEU A 6 11.35 -34.46 42.26
CA LEU A 6 10.25 -33.70 41.67
C LEU A 6 10.57 -33.41 40.20
N PRO A 7 9.64 -33.63 39.25
CA PRO A 7 9.87 -33.33 37.84
C PRO A 7 9.77 -31.81 37.64
N ALA A 8 10.85 -31.20 37.15
CA ALA A 8 10.84 -29.81 36.71
C ALA A 8 9.97 -29.70 35.44
N ALA A 9 8.73 -29.24 35.60
CA ALA A 9 7.86 -28.91 34.48
C ALA A 9 8.42 -27.68 33.76
N LEU A 10 9.04 -27.90 32.59
CA LEU A 10 9.57 -26.84 31.74
C LEU A 10 8.40 -26.15 31.02
N LEU A 11 7.97 -25.00 31.55
CA LEU A 11 6.90 -24.19 30.95
C LEU A 11 7.45 -23.46 29.71
N THR A 12 7.20 -23.98 28.52
CA THR A 12 7.56 -23.30 27.27
C THR A 12 6.62 -22.13 27.02
N LEU A 13 7.09 -20.91 27.25
CA LEU A 13 6.36 -19.68 26.98
C LEU A 13 6.43 -19.34 25.48
N SER A 14 5.39 -19.69 24.72
CA SER A 14 5.28 -19.38 23.30
C SER A 14 4.99 -17.89 23.12
N LEU A 15 6.00 -17.07 22.80
CA LEU A 15 5.79 -15.69 22.38
C LEU A 15 5.26 -15.68 20.94
N SER A 16 3.95 -15.57 20.77
CA SER A 16 3.33 -15.28 19.48
C SER A 16 3.63 -13.83 19.10
N ALA A 17 4.68 -13.60 18.31
CA ALA A 17 4.90 -12.32 17.66
C ALA A 17 3.80 -12.10 16.62
N GLY A 18 2.80 -11.29 16.94
CA GLY A 18 1.76 -10.90 15.99
C GLY A 18 2.38 -10.10 14.84
N ALA A 19 2.56 -10.71 13.68
CA ALA A 19 2.94 -9.98 12.47
C ALA A 19 1.79 -9.03 12.09
N ALA A 20 2.12 -7.76 11.81
CA ALA A 20 1.13 -6.85 11.25
C ALA A 20 0.58 -7.44 9.94
N PRO A 21 -0.73 -7.35 9.69
CA PRO A 21 -1.31 -7.95 8.49
C PRO A 21 -0.72 -7.29 7.25
N GLN A 22 -0.29 -8.11 6.29
CA GLN A 22 0.23 -7.66 5.02
C GLN A 22 -0.90 -6.97 4.22
N MET A 23 -0.60 -5.81 3.63
CA MET A 23 -1.58 -5.05 2.85
C MET A 23 -1.57 -5.42 1.35
N CYS A 24 -0.58 -6.18 0.88
CA CYS A 24 -0.45 -6.62 -0.52
C CYS A 24 -0.41 -5.52 -1.60
N PHE A 25 0.06 -4.30 -1.30
CA PHE A 25 0.20 -3.23 -2.31
C PHE A 25 1.11 -3.63 -3.48
N ASP A 26 2.24 -4.29 -3.21
CA ASP A 26 3.18 -4.69 -4.26
C ASP A 26 2.60 -5.77 -5.17
N GLN A 27 1.92 -6.76 -4.58
CA GLN A 27 1.34 -7.89 -5.30
C GLN A 27 0.17 -7.42 -6.17
N ALA A 28 -0.74 -6.61 -5.61
CA ALA A 28 -1.83 -6.01 -6.37
C ALA A 28 -1.33 -5.07 -7.47
N GLY A 29 -0.31 -4.26 -7.18
CA GLY A 29 0.29 -3.37 -8.16
C GLY A 29 0.91 -4.13 -9.35
N LYS A 30 1.63 -5.21 -9.07
CA LYS A 30 2.18 -6.11 -10.08
C LYS A 30 1.08 -6.71 -10.95
N ASP A 31 0.05 -7.31 -10.35
CA ASP A 31 -0.97 -8.06 -11.08
C ASP A 31 -1.88 -7.15 -11.93
N TYR A 32 -2.15 -5.92 -11.46
CA TYR A 32 -2.95 -4.94 -12.21
C TYR A 32 -2.11 -3.97 -13.05
N GLN A 33 -0.78 -4.07 -13.04
CA GLN A 33 0.15 -3.15 -13.72
C GLN A 33 -0.05 -1.67 -13.28
N ILE A 34 -0.27 -1.49 -11.97
CA ILE A 34 -0.42 -0.21 -11.29
C ILE A 34 0.77 -0.04 -10.35
N ASP A 35 1.37 1.14 -10.30
CA ASP A 35 2.47 1.39 -9.35
C ASP A 35 1.96 1.16 -7.91
N PRO A 36 2.61 0.29 -7.10
CA PRO A 36 2.20 0.03 -5.72
C PRO A 36 2.09 1.30 -4.87
N LEU A 37 2.94 2.31 -5.11
CA LEU A 37 2.87 3.58 -4.39
C LEU A 37 1.64 4.41 -4.78
N LEU A 38 1.10 4.25 -6.00
CA LEU A 38 -0.16 4.88 -6.38
C LEU A 38 -1.33 4.26 -5.60
N LEU A 39 -1.37 2.93 -5.47
CA LEU A 39 -2.38 2.23 -4.66
C LEU A 39 -2.27 2.64 -3.18
N MET A 40 -1.04 2.70 -2.66
CA MET A 40 -0.79 3.17 -1.29
C MET A 40 -1.23 4.62 -1.08
N SER A 41 -1.02 5.49 -2.08
CA SER A 41 -1.46 6.89 -2.03
C SER A 41 -2.97 7.02 -1.90
N ILE A 42 -3.72 6.18 -2.63
CA ILE A 42 -5.17 6.08 -2.51
C ILE A 42 -5.55 5.63 -1.10
N SER A 43 -4.98 4.52 -0.61
CA SER A 43 -5.31 4.02 0.73
C SER A 43 -5.01 5.04 1.85
N ILE A 44 -3.93 5.82 1.73
CA ILE A 44 -3.61 6.92 2.65
C ILE A 44 -4.70 8.00 2.59
N LYS A 45 -5.11 8.43 1.40
CA LYS A 45 -6.17 9.44 1.23
C LYS A 45 -7.51 8.96 1.77
N GLU A 46 -7.85 7.70 1.51
CA GLU A 46 -9.14 7.10 1.86
C GLU A 46 -9.29 6.85 3.36
N SER A 47 -8.25 6.30 4.01
CA SER A 47 -8.39 5.79 5.37
C SER A 47 -7.20 6.03 6.28
N ARG A 48 -6.14 6.67 5.77
CA ARG A 48 -4.82 6.72 6.42
C ARG A 48 -4.27 5.32 6.71
N LEU A 49 -4.44 4.40 5.76
CA LEU A 49 -4.05 2.99 5.86
C LEU A 49 -4.76 2.21 6.97
N LYS A 50 -5.97 2.62 7.39
CA LYS A 50 -6.74 1.94 8.44
C LYS A 50 -7.57 0.79 7.83
N PRO A 51 -7.22 -0.49 8.06
CA PRO A 51 -7.86 -1.60 7.35
C PRO A 51 -9.35 -1.79 7.68
N GLY A 52 -9.76 -1.47 8.92
CA GLY A 52 -11.16 -1.55 9.37
C GLY A 52 -11.92 -0.23 9.26
N ALA A 53 -11.58 0.66 8.32
CA ALA A 53 -12.30 1.91 8.13
C ALA A 53 -13.72 1.67 7.56
N ILE A 54 -14.71 2.39 8.06
CA ILE A 54 -16.10 2.35 7.61
C ILE A 54 -16.63 3.78 7.55
N ASN A 55 -17.22 4.15 6.42
CA ASN A 55 -17.96 5.39 6.24
C ASN A 55 -19.37 5.06 5.73
N GLY A 56 -20.38 5.21 6.58
CA GLY A 56 -21.79 4.95 6.24
C GLY A 56 -22.60 6.21 5.91
N SER A 57 -21.96 7.37 5.81
CA SER A 57 -22.64 8.67 5.73
C SER A 57 -22.78 9.19 4.28
N ASN A 58 -22.75 8.30 3.28
CA ASN A 58 -22.87 8.72 1.89
C ASN A 58 -24.32 9.13 1.60
N ARG A 59 -24.49 10.28 0.92
CA ARG A 59 -25.82 10.88 0.65
C ARG A 59 -26.79 9.97 -0.12
N ASN A 60 -26.26 9.00 -0.85
CA ASN A 60 -27.02 8.03 -1.64
C ASN A 60 -27.32 6.73 -0.89
N GLY A 61 -27.02 6.65 0.42
CA GLY A 61 -27.25 5.47 1.26
C GLY A 61 -26.24 4.34 1.07
N THR A 62 -25.19 4.55 0.28
CA THR A 62 -24.07 3.59 0.18
C THR A 62 -23.14 3.70 1.40
N GLU A 63 -22.24 2.73 1.55
CA GLU A 63 -21.15 2.79 2.52
C GLU A 63 -19.82 2.55 1.81
N ASP A 64 -18.74 3.08 2.37
CA ASP A 64 -17.37 2.76 1.96
C ASP A 64 -16.68 2.00 3.07
N VAL A 65 -16.07 0.86 2.73
CA VAL A 65 -15.45 -0.02 3.72
C VAL A 65 -13.98 -0.27 3.40
N CYS A 66 -13.27 -0.67 4.44
CA CYS A 66 -11.86 -1.04 4.44
C CYS A 66 -10.88 0.11 4.14
N GLY A 67 -9.58 -0.21 4.19
CA GLY A 67 -8.49 0.74 3.97
C GLY A 67 -8.44 1.41 2.59
N MET A 68 -9.18 0.88 1.61
CA MET A 68 -9.33 1.43 0.26
C MET A 68 -10.69 2.12 0.04
N GLN A 69 -11.54 2.18 1.09
CA GLN A 69 -12.90 2.76 1.04
C GLN A 69 -13.70 2.26 -0.18
N VAL A 70 -13.79 0.94 -0.32
CA VAL A 70 -14.55 0.29 -1.40
C VAL A 70 -16.05 0.54 -1.17
N ASN A 71 -16.66 1.25 -2.10
CA ASN A 71 -18.08 1.59 -2.05
C ASN A 71 -19.00 0.36 -2.25
N SER A 72 -20.10 0.30 -1.50
CA SER A 72 -21.06 -0.81 -1.53
C SER A 72 -21.80 -0.98 -2.86
N SER A 73 -21.80 0.02 -3.74
CA SER A 73 -22.29 -0.11 -5.11
C SER A 73 -21.55 -1.18 -5.93
N HIS A 74 -20.32 -1.54 -5.55
CA HIS A 74 -19.56 -2.61 -6.20
C HIS A 74 -19.95 -4.02 -5.73
N TYR A 75 -20.66 -4.17 -4.60
CA TYR A 75 -20.88 -5.47 -3.96
C TYR A 75 -21.56 -6.49 -4.89
N GLY A 76 -22.48 -6.05 -5.75
CA GLY A 76 -23.10 -6.93 -6.75
C GLY A 76 -22.08 -7.60 -7.68
N LYS A 77 -21.07 -6.86 -8.14
CA LYS A 77 -19.99 -7.40 -8.99
C LYS A 77 -18.99 -8.23 -8.17
N LEU A 78 -18.71 -7.80 -6.94
CA LEU A 78 -17.73 -8.45 -6.06
C LEU A 78 -18.14 -9.86 -5.61
N LYS A 79 -19.45 -10.14 -5.57
CA LYS A 79 -19.97 -11.49 -5.33
C LYS A 79 -19.40 -12.53 -6.29
N ASN A 80 -19.12 -12.18 -7.54
CA ASN A 80 -18.55 -13.09 -8.53
C ASN A 80 -17.11 -13.52 -8.20
N PHE A 81 -16.44 -12.82 -7.28
CA PHE A 81 -15.10 -13.15 -6.79
C PHE A 81 -15.14 -13.69 -5.36
N ASN A 82 -16.33 -14.04 -4.85
CA ASN A 82 -16.58 -14.39 -3.45
C ASN A 82 -16.13 -13.30 -2.45
N ILE A 83 -16.05 -12.03 -2.87
CA ILE A 83 -15.64 -10.92 -2.00
C ILE A 83 -16.90 -10.34 -1.34
N THR A 84 -16.93 -10.37 -0.01
CA THR A 84 -18.02 -9.84 0.82
C THR A 84 -17.56 -8.62 1.61
N ARG A 85 -18.51 -7.85 2.16
CA ARG A 85 -18.23 -6.75 3.09
C ARG A 85 -17.33 -7.18 4.25
N GLU A 86 -17.62 -8.33 4.84
CA GLU A 86 -16.85 -8.89 5.94
C GLU A 86 -15.41 -9.21 5.51
N ARG A 87 -15.22 -9.84 4.35
CA ARG A 87 -13.88 -10.11 3.81
C ARG A 87 -13.11 -8.81 3.54
N LEU A 88 -13.76 -7.77 3.03
CA LEU A 88 -13.13 -6.47 2.84
C LEU A 88 -12.61 -5.87 4.16
N LEU A 89 -13.34 -6.04 5.26
CA LEU A 89 -12.97 -5.49 6.57
C LEU A 89 -11.94 -6.34 7.32
N ASN A 90 -11.93 -7.65 7.10
CA ASN A 90 -11.09 -8.60 7.85
C ASN A 90 -9.82 -9.02 7.11
N ASP A 91 -9.75 -8.83 5.78
CA ASP A 91 -8.59 -9.19 4.96
C ASP A 91 -8.06 -7.94 4.22
N PRO A 92 -6.96 -7.34 4.73
CA PRO A 92 -6.41 -6.12 4.12
C PRO A 92 -5.85 -6.34 2.71
N CYS A 93 -5.40 -7.55 2.36
CA CYS A 93 -4.98 -7.86 1.01
C CYS A 93 -6.18 -7.86 0.06
N ILE A 94 -7.31 -8.46 0.44
CA ILE A 94 -8.56 -8.40 -0.35
C ILE A 94 -9.05 -6.97 -0.51
N CYS A 95 -8.94 -6.14 0.54
CA CYS A 95 -9.24 -4.73 0.45
C CYS A 95 -8.39 -4.02 -0.63
N VAL A 96 -7.08 -4.19 -0.61
CA VAL A 96 -6.15 -3.57 -1.57
C VAL A 96 -6.35 -4.08 -2.98
N TYR A 97 -6.50 -5.39 -3.17
CA TYR A 97 -6.82 -5.97 -4.48
C TYR A 97 -8.14 -5.46 -5.05
N THR A 98 -9.14 -5.24 -4.19
CA THR A 98 -10.43 -4.71 -4.62
C THR A 98 -10.31 -3.24 -5.03
N GLY A 99 -9.56 -2.42 -4.28
CA GLY A 99 -9.26 -1.05 -4.71
C GLY A 99 -8.48 -1.02 -6.03
N ALA A 100 -7.49 -1.89 -6.20
CA ALA A 100 -6.75 -2.00 -7.46
C ALA A 100 -7.66 -2.43 -8.62
N TRP A 101 -8.60 -3.34 -8.39
CA TRP A 101 -9.61 -3.74 -9.37
C TRP A 101 -10.49 -2.55 -9.83
N VAL A 102 -10.95 -1.71 -8.89
CA VAL A 102 -11.71 -0.48 -9.19
C VAL A 102 -10.88 0.48 -10.05
N LEU A 103 -9.64 0.76 -9.64
CA LEU A 103 -8.77 1.67 -10.39
C LEU A 103 -8.43 1.13 -11.78
N ALA A 104 -8.15 -0.17 -11.89
CA ALA A 104 -7.89 -0.83 -13.16
C ALA A 104 -9.10 -0.77 -14.10
N HIS A 105 -10.32 -0.87 -13.55
CA HIS A 105 -11.54 -0.66 -14.33
C HIS A 105 -11.62 0.77 -14.89
N ASN A 106 -11.31 1.78 -14.09
CA ASN A 106 -11.27 3.18 -14.56
C ASN A 106 -10.22 3.34 -15.67
N PHE A 107 -9.00 2.82 -15.48
CA PHE A 107 -7.95 2.90 -16.50
C PHE A 107 -8.32 2.20 -17.81
N ARG A 108 -8.96 1.03 -17.75
CA ARG A 108 -9.44 0.34 -18.96
C ARG A 108 -10.52 1.13 -19.69
N SER A 109 -11.35 1.87 -18.95
CA SER A 109 -12.53 2.53 -19.52
C SER A 109 -12.24 3.96 -20.01
N TYR A 110 -11.28 4.66 -19.38
CA TYR A 110 -11.03 6.09 -19.58
C TYR A 110 -9.55 6.43 -19.79
N GLY A 111 -8.67 5.43 -19.85
CA GLY A 111 -7.23 5.57 -20.04
C GLY A 111 -6.44 5.77 -18.75
N LYS A 112 -5.14 5.48 -18.78
CA LYS A 112 -4.24 5.66 -17.63
C LYS A 112 -3.82 7.12 -17.49
N ASN A 113 -4.65 7.90 -16.78
CA ASN A 113 -4.45 9.34 -16.56
C ASN A 113 -4.96 9.78 -15.18
N TRP A 114 -4.64 11.02 -14.79
CA TRP A 114 -5.03 11.56 -13.48
C TRP A 114 -6.55 11.77 -13.34
N ASP A 115 -7.29 12.03 -14.42
CA ASP A 115 -8.76 12.12 -14.33
C ASP A 115 -9.36 10.77 -13.93
N SER A 116 -8.85 9.66 -14.46
CA SER A 116 -9.26 8.30 -14.11
C SER A 116 -8.88 7.90 -12.68
N VAL A 117 -7.79 8.45 -12.13
CA VAL A 117 -7.50 8.37 -10.69
C VAL A 117 -8.54 9.15 -9.89
N GLY A 118 -8.90 10.36 -10.34
CA GLY A 118 -9.98 11.17 -9.78
C GLY A 118 -11.33 10.45 -9.74
N MET A 119 -11.64 9.67 -10.78
CA MET A 119 -12.86 8.88 -10.88
C MET A 119 -12.97 7.79 -9.81
N TYR A 120 -11.88 7.40 -9.14
CA TYR A 120 -11.93 6.43 -8.05
C TYR A 120 -12.91 6.88 -6.94
N ASN A 121 -12.88 8.17 -6.59
CA ASN A 121 -13.73 8.74 -5.55
C ASN A 121 -15.15 9.10 -6.03
N THR A 122 -15.29 9.63 -7.25
CA THR A 122 -16.55 10.26 -7.69
C THR A 122 -17.27 9.53 -8.82
N GLY A 123 -16.62 8.56 -9.46
CA GLY A 123 -17.06 8.01 -10.74
C GLY A 123 -16.98 8.98 -11.94
N PRO A 124 -17.48 8.57 -13.11
CA PRO A 124 -17.22 9.23 -14.40
C PRO A 124 -18.16 10.41 -14.73
N SER A 125 -19.10 10.77 -13.85
CA SER A 125 -20.08 11.83 -14.11
C SER A 125 -19.42 13.16 -14.51
N LYS A 126 -19.82 13.74 -15.64
CA LYS A 126 -19.28 15.03 -16.10
C LYS A 126 -19.56 16.19 -15.14
N LYS A 127 -20.58 16.06 -14.28
CA LYS A 127 -20.91 17.05 -13.24
C LYS A 127 -19.86 17.12 -12.12
N LEU A 128 -18.99 16.12 -12.00
CA LEU A 128 -18.03 15.97 -10.89
C LEU A 128 -16.57 16.23 -11.28
N ILE A 129 -16.32 16.89 -12.43
CA ILE A 129 -14.95 17.14 -12.93
C ILE A 129 -14.10 17.90 -11.91
N ALA A 130 -14.67 18.90 -11.22
CA ALA A 130 -13.93 19.70 -10.24
C ALA A 130 -13.48 18.82 -9.05
N GLN A 131 -14.37 17.97 -8.54
CA GLN A 131 -14.10 17.05 -7.43
C GLN A 131 -13.07 15.99 -7.84
N ARG A 132 -13.15 15.46 -9.06
CA ARG A 132 -12.14 14.53 -9.60
C ARG A 132 -10.76 15.14 -9.66
N LYS A 133 -10.65 16.37 -10.19
CA LYS A 133 -9.38 17.08 -10.28
C LYS A 133 -8.79 17.33 -8.89
N ALA A 134 -9.60 17.76 -7.92
CA ALA A 134 -9.16 17.97 -6.55
C ALA A 134 -8.65 16.67 -5.92
N TYR A 135 -9.43 15.58 -6.02
CA TYR A 135 -9.02 14.27 -5.50
C TYR A 135 -7.74 13.76 -6.16
N ALA A 136 -7.65 13.82 -7.50
CA ALA A 136 -6.46 13.41 -8.23
C ALA A 136 -5.22 14.21 -7.84
N GLN A 137 -5.38 15.51 -7.54
CA GLN A 137 -4.30 16.36 -7.08
C GLN A 137 -3.81 15.94 -5.68
N ASP A 138 -4.72 15.58 -4.77
CA ASP A 138 -4.35 15.04 -3.46
C ASP A 138 -3.55 13.75 -3.60
N ILE A 139 -4.03 12.80 -4.42
CA ILE A 139 -3.31 11.54 -4.68
C ILE A 139 -1.93 11.82 -5.28
N LYS A 140 -1.83 12.74 -6.24
CA LYS A 140 -0.57 13.12 -6.86
C LYS A 140 0.43 13.69 -5.86
N ASN A 141 -0.04 14.47 -4.88
CA ASN A 141 0.80 15.04 -3.84
C ASN A 141 1.34 13.94 -2.90
N ILE A 142 0.48 13.04 -2.43
CA ILE A 142 0.88 11.89 -1.60
C ILE A 142 1.89 11.01 -2.37
N TYR A 143 1.57 10.70 -3.63
CA TYR A 143 2.40 9.86 -4.49
C TYR A 143 3.81 10.42 -4.68
N ARG A 144 3.95 11.74 -4.89
CA ARG A 144 5.25 12.41 -4.99
C ARG A 144 6.08 12.28 -3.71
N VAL A 145 5.44 12.41 -2.54
CA VAL A 145 6.11 12.22 -1.24
C VAL A 145 6.60 10.78 -1.09
N LEU A 146 5.77 9.80 -1.44
CA LEU A 146 6.14 8.39 -1.38
C LEU A 146 7.29 8.05 -2.34
N LEU A 147 7.29 8.60 -3.56
CA LEU A 147 8.38 8.44 -4.52
C LEU A 147 9.70 9.03 -3.98
N ALA A 148 9.66 10.25 -3.45
CA ALA A 148 10.84 10.89 -2.86
C ALA A 148 11.38 10.07 -1.69
N ARG A 149 10.49 9.58 -0.81
CA ARG A 149 10.86 8.71 0.31
C ARG A 149 11.50 7.40 -0.18
N LYS A 150 10.89 6.74 -1.18
CA LYS A 150 11.44 5.49 -1.76
C LYS A 150 12.85 5.73 -2.31
N LYS A 151 13.06 6.82 -3.05
CA LYS A 151 14.37 7.21 -3.60
C LYS A 151 15.42 7.40 -2.51
N LEU A 152 15.10 8.21 -1.48
CA LEU A 152 16.02 8.46 -0.37
C LEU A 152 16.36 7.19 0.41
N LEU A 153 15.38 6.31 0.63
CA LEU A 153 15.62 5.02 1.28
C LEU A 153 16.49 4.10 0.42
N SER A 154 16.24 4.02 -0.89
CA SER A 154 17.12 3.25 -1.78
C SER A 154 18.54 3.78 -1.79
N GLU A 155 18.74 5.10 -1.82
CA GLU A 155 20.08 5.71 -1.78
C GLU A 155 20.79 5.47 -0.44
N ARG A 156 20.04 5.45 0.68
CA ARG A 156 20.56 5.14 2.03
C ARG A 156 20.81 3.67 2.29
N LEU A 157 20.16 2.75 1.57
CA LEU A 157 20.41 1.31 1.64
C LEU A 157 21.56 0.88 0.71
N VAL A 158 22.01 1.79 -0.18
CA VAL A 158 23.14 1.58 -1.10
C VAL A 158 24.57 1.90 -0.54
N PRO A 159 24.86 2.41 0.69
CA PRO A 159 26.22 2.88 0.99
C PRO A 159 27.11 1.86 1.72
N ALA A 160 28.15 1.35 1.03
CA ALA A 160 29.54 1.17 1.55
C ALA A 160 30.50 0.67 0.45
N ALA A 161 30.09 -0.28 -0.41
CA ALA A 161 31.01 -0.96 -1.33
C ALA A 161 31.64 -0.02 -2.40
N GLY A 162 30.90 0.99 -2.87
CA GLY A 162 31.39 1.91 -3.90
C GLY A 162 32.20 3.09 -3.36
N LYS A 163 32.07 3.43 -2.07
CA LYS A 163 32.80 4.57 -1.48
C LYS A 163 34.19 4.16 -0.99
N GLU A 164 34.34 2.94 -0.48
CA GLU A 164 35.63 2.42 -0.02
C GLU A 164 36.61 2.22 -1.19
N HIS A 165 36.13 1.72 -2.33
CA HIS A 165 36.94 1.57 -3.54
C HIS A 165 37.36 2.91 -4.14
N ALA A 166 36.47 3.92 -4.16
CA ALA A 166 36.80 5.25 -4.69
C ALA A 166 37.82 6.01 -3.82
N ILE A 167 37.77 5.84 -2.49
CA ILE A 167 38.75 6.42 -1.56
C ILE A 167 40.11 5.76 -1.72
N GLN A 168 40.15 4.43 -1.87
CA GLN A 168 41.39 3.68 -2.04
C GLN A 168 42.07 3.93 -3.39
N ILE A 169 41.29 4.17 -4.46
CA ILE A 169 41.81 4.58 -5.77
C ILE A 169 42.36 6.02 -5.71
N ALA A 170 41.72 6.92 -4.96
CA ALA A 170 42.20 8.30 -4.81
C ALA A 170 43.49 8.37 -3.95
N GLU A 171 43.61 7.56 -2.91
CA GLU A 171 44.83 7.46 -2.08
C GLU A 171 46.01 6.83 -2.84
N THR A 172 45.76 5.78 -3.64
CA THR A 172 46.81 5.14 -4.45
C THR A 172 47.25 5.99 -5.65
N ALA A 173 46.36 6.79 -6.23
CA ALA A 173 46.69 7.76 -7.29
C ALA A 173 47.53 8.94 -6.76
N SER A 174 47.29 9.39 -5.53
CA SER A 174 48.05 10.47 -4.89
C SER A 174 49.49 10.05 -4.51
N LEU A 175 49.70 8.78 -4.19
CA LEU A 175 51.03 8.22 -3.85
C LEU A 175 51.94 8.00 -5.07
N HIS A 176 51.41 7.93 -6.29
CA HIS A 176 52.19 7.68 -7.52
C HIS A 176 52.47 8.95 -8.35
N SER A 177 51.93 10.11 -7.98
CA SER A 177 52.20 11.39 -8.65
C SER A 177 53.30 12.23 -7.98
N GLY A 178 54.03 11.66 -7.03
CA GLY A 178 55.06 12.32 -6.21
C GLY A 178 56.50 11.85 -6.45
N GLN A 179 56.81 11.27 -7.61
CA GLN A 179 58.18 10.95 -8.05
C GLN A 179 58.50 11.62 -9.38
#